data_AF-A0A831LVL0-F1
#
_entry.id   AF-A0A831LVL0-F1
#
_cell.length_a   1.000
_cell.length_b   1.000
_cell.length_c   1.000
_cell.angle_alpha   90.00
_cell.angle_beta   90.00
_cell.angle_gamma   90.00
#
_symmetry.space_group_name_H-M   'P 1'
#
loop_
_entity.id
_entity.type
_entity.pdbx_description
1 polymer ?
#
loop_
_entity_poly.entity_id
_entity_poly.type
_entity_poly.pdbx_seq_one_letter_code
_entity_poly.pdbx_strand_id
1 'polypeptide(L)'
;MRLTSLPLVSALAATLAAADLKPPRTQPQHFPLQAKAGSLTLAAEYLVRGLPGDKEVFFVRDYLVVEIAFFPAPGSRFTIRNSAFSLLLNKDKTPLLPATPQMVAASLKYEDWTDRPTLQTGVSADGGTIMIGGPQRTPRFPGDPTTTTDPARTPPR
;
A
#
# COMPACT_ATOMS: atom_id res chain seq x y z
N MET A 1 41.96 44.59 19.05
CA MET A 1 40.60 44.48 18.48
C MET A 1 40.71 43.88 17.09
N ARG A 2 40.56 42.56 16.96
CA ARG A 2 40.45 41.86 15.67
C ARG A 2 39.36 40.80 15.82
N LEU A 3 38.23 41.06 15.19
CA LEU A 3 37.09 40.16 15.07
C LEU A 3 37.51 38.99 14.17
N THR A 4 37.65 37.80 14.72
CA THR A 4 37.76 36.57 13.94
C THR A 4 36.44 35.84 14.00
N SER A 5 35.64 36.02 12.94
CA SER A 5 34.46 35.23 12.63
C SER A 5 34.87 33.79 12.28
N LEU A 6 34.29 32.79 12.93
CA LEU A 6 34.30 31.40 12.46
C LEU A 6 32.85 30.92 12.23
N PRO A 7 32.61 30.07 11.22
CA PRO A 7 31.39 30.09 10.43
C PRO A 7 30.25 29.25 11.01
N LEU A 8 29.07 29.80 10.76
CA LEU A 8 27.76 29.16 10.68
C LEU A 8 27.84 27.79 9.99
N VAL A 9 27.84 26.71 10.77
CA VAL A 9 27.45 25.37 10.32
C VAL A 9 26.35 24.91 11.27
N SER A 10 25.13 25.34 11.01
CA SER A 10 23.96 24.82 11.70
C SER A 10 22.89 24.45 10.69
N ALA A 11 22.57 23.15 10.71
CA ALA A 11 21.32 22.57 10.27
C ALA A 11 20.96 22.71 8.78
N LEU A 12 21.46 21.78 7.96
CA LEU A 12 20.67 21.22 6.87
C LEU A 12 19.54 20.37 7.49
N ALA A 13 18.54 21.05 8.06
CA ALA A 13 17.32 20.42 8.54
C ALA A 13 16.45 20.07 7.33
N ALA A 14 16.44 18.79 7.00
CA ALA A 14 15.32 18.06 6.40
C ALA A 14 14.52 18.80 5.30
N THR A 15 15.08 18.87 4.10
CA THR A 15 14.24 18.93 2.89
C THR A 15 13.65 17.55 2.61
N LEU A 16 12.67 17.17 3.44
CA LEU A 16 11.66 16.15 3.10
C LEU A 16 10.26 16.78 3.07
N ALA A 17 10.18 18.06 2.71
CA ALA A 17 8.92 18.76 2.48
C ALA A 17 8.64 18.82 0.97
N ALA A 18 8.24 17.68 0.41
CA ALA A 18 7.67 17.62 -0.94
C ALA A 18 6.54 16.58 -1.02
N ALA A 19 5.85 16.38 0.09
CA ALA A 19 4.53 15.79 0.07
C ALA A 19 3.63 16.76 0.82
N ASP A 20 2.52 17.20 0.22
CA ASP A 20 1.44 17.92 0.88
C ASP A 20 0.71 16.99 1.87
N LEU A 21 1.43 16.18 2.65
CA LEU A 21 0.93 15.24 3.64
C LEU A 21 1.03 15.86 5.03
N LYS A 22 0.08 15.51 5.88
CA LYS A 22 0.06 15.91 7.29
C LYS A 22 1.42 15.60 7.96
N PRO A 23 1.97 16.51 8.79
CA PRO A 23 3.20 16.25 9.53
C PRO A 23 3.13 14.97 10.37
N PRO A 24 4.22 14.17 10.44
CA PRO A 24 4.25 12.97 11.27
C PRO A 24 4.01 13.27 12.75
N ARG A 25 3.20 12.44 13.40
CA ARG A 25 3.01 12.48 14.85
C ARG A 25 4.26 11.99 15.57
N THR A 26 4.66 12.70 16.62
CA THR A 26 5.96 12.49 17.29
C THR A 26 5.92 11.50 18.46
N GLN A 27 4.74 11.04 18.87
CA GLN A 27 4.59 10.17 20.03
C GLN A 27 3.59 9.03 19.77
N PRO A 28 3.86 7.80 20.27
CA PRO A 28 2.93 6.67 20.15
C PRO A 28 1.54 6.97 20.73
N GLN A 29 1.46 7.75 21.82
CA GLN A 29 0.21 8.08 22.52
C GLN A 29 -0.77 8.87 21.66
N HIS A 30 -0.31 9.46 20.56
CA HIS A 30 -1.17 10.15 19.60
C HIS A 30 -1.90 9.20 18.65
N PHE A 31 -1.73 7.89 18.79
CA PHE A 31 -2.38 6.87 17.98
C PHE A 31 -3.31 5.99 18.83
N PRO A 32 -4.46 5.58 18.28
CA PRO A 32 -5.43 4.75 19.00
C PRO A 32 -4.94 3.31 19.23
N LEU A 33 -4.06 2.80 18.36
CA LEU A 33 -3.49 1.46 18.50
C LEU A 33 -1.98 1.54 18.68
N GLN A 34 -1.48 0.75 19.63
CA GLN A 34 -0.04 0.65 19.92
C GLN A 34 0.31 -0.81 20.23
N ALA A 35 1.47 -1.26 19.77
CA ALA A 35 2.00 -2.59 20.04
C ALA A 35 3.53 -2.54 20.17
N LYS A 36 4.09 -3.38 21.03
CA LYS A 36 5.55 -3.55 21.14
C LYS A 36 6.02 -4.73 20.31
N ALA A 37 7.06 -4.51 19.52
CA ALA A 37 7.77 -5.52 18.74
C ALA A 37 9.27 -5.44 19.09
N GLY A 38 9.69 -6.19 20.11
CA GLY A 38 11.06 -6.08 20.64
C GLY A 38 11.35 -4.68 21.18
N SER A 39 12.39 -4.03 20.66
CA SER A 39 12.80 -2.65 21.01
C SER A 39 12.06 -1.56 20.23
N LEU A 40 11.08 -1.92 19.40
CA LEU A 40 10.30 -1.03 18.56
C LEU A 40 8.86 -0.93 19.08
N THR A 41 8.34 0.29 19.19
CA THR A 41 6.91 0.50 19.39
C THR A 41 6.27 0.84 18.05
N LEU A 42 5.30 0.03 17.64
CA LEU A 42 4.43 0.28 16.50
C LEU A 42 3.20 1.02 17.00
N ALA A 43 2.78 2.05 16.29
CA ALA A 43 1.52 2.73 16.53
C ALA A 43 0.74 2.84 15.22
N ALA A 44 -0.58 2.73 15.27
CA ALA A 44 -1.39 2.71 14.07
C ALA A 44 -2.75 3.40 14.24
N GLU A 45 -3.26 3.92 13.13
CA GLU A 45 -4.62 4.44 13.03
C GLU A 45 -5.25 4.01 11.70
N TYR A 46 -6.52 3.61 11.76
CA TYR A 46 -7.31 3.34 10.58
C TYR A 46 -8.03 4.62 10.15
N LEU A 47 -7.69 5.12 8.96
CA LEU A 47 -8.19 6.37 8.40
C LEU A 47 -9.31 6.16 7.36
N VAL A 48 -9.87 4.95 7.31
CA VAL A 48 -10.95 4.56 6.40
C VAL A 48 -10.51 4.74 4.95
N ARG A 49 -10.99 5.77 4.26
CA ARG A 49 -10.69 6.10 2.85
C ARG A 49 -10.13 7.51 2.72
N GLY A 50 -9.60 8.07 3.80
CA GLY A 50 -9.01 9.40 3.84
C GLY A 50 -7.49 9.31 3.89
N LEU A 51 -6.83 9.99 2.96
CA LEU A 51 -5.40 10.24 3.03
C LEU A 51 -5.18 11.71 3.45
N PRO A 52 -4.71 11.96 4.68
CA PRO A 52 -4.62 13.31 5.21
C PRO A 52 -3.47 14.07 4.57
N GLY A 53 -3.82 15.10 3.79
CA GLY A 53 -2.90 16.11 3.33
C GLY A 53 -2.60 17.17 4.38
N ASP A 54 -1.74 18.13 4.03
CA ASP A 54 -1.37 19.26 4.89
C ASP A 54 -2.55 20.23 5.08
N LYS A 55 -3.31 20.48 3.99
CA LYS A 55 -4.45 21.44 3.98
C LYS A 55 -5.81 20.77 3.79
N GLU A 56 -5.86 19.59 3.19
CA GLU A 56 -7.10 18.88 2.85
C GLU A 56 -6.94 17.37 3.01
N VAL A 57 -8.04 16.64 2.95
CA VAL A 57 -8.02 15.17 2.97
C VAL A 57 -8.36 14.66 1.58
N PHE A 58 -7.48 13.85 1.01
CA PHE A 58 -7.72 13.18 -0.26
C PHE A 58 -8.57 11.93 -0.04
N PHE A 59 -9.69 11.82 -0.74
CA PHE A 59 -10.56 10.64 -0.67
C PHE A 59 -10.11 9.56 -1.65
N VAL A 60 -9.84 8.36 -1.14
CA VAL A 60 -9.34 7.22 -1.92
C VAL A 60 -10.38 6.10 -1.96
N ARG A 61 -11.26 6.14 -2.97
CA ARG A 61 -12.49 5.31 -3.03
C ARG A 61 -12.27 3.81 -2.83
N ASP A 62 -11.25 3.25 -3.47
CA ASP A 62 -11.03 1.81 -3.50
C ASP A 62 -9.93 1.35 -2.53
N TYR A 63 -9.45 2.24 -1.67
CA TYR A 63 -8.37 1.96 -0.74
C TYR A 63 -8.80 2.12 0.70
N LEU A 64 -8.40 1.15 1.52
CA LEU A 64 -8.39 1.30 2.96
C LEU A 64 -7.05 1.88 3.40
N VAL A 65 -7.07 2.98 4.14
CA VAL A 65 -5.88 3.68 4.60
C VAL A 65 -5.63 3.35 6.06
N VAL A 66 -4.42 2.84 6.33
CA VAL A 66 -3.91 2.63 7.70
C VAL A 66 -2.60 3.39 7.80
N GLU A 67 -2.52 4.34 8.72
CA GLU A 67 -1.26 5.00 9.08
C GLU A 67 -0.54 4.13 10.09
N ILE A 68 0.75 3.86 9.85
CA ILE A 68 1.62 3.08 10.75
C ILE A 68 2.86 3.92 11.05
N ALA A 69 3.10 4.15 12.34
CA ALA A 69 4.26 4.86 12.85
C ALA A 69 5.17 3.91 13.63
N PHE A 70 6.47 4.12 13.46
CA PHE A 70 7.53 3.29 14.02
C PHE A 70 8.36 4.11 15.00
N PHE A 71 8.34 3.74 16.28
CA PHE A 71 9.01 4.44 17.36
C PHE A 71 10.11 3.56 17.96
N PRO A 72 11.36 3.69 17.46
CA PRO A 72 12.49 2.94 18.01
C PRO A 72 12.83 3.42 19.43
N ALA A 73 13.38 2.51 20.25
CA ALA A 73 13.90 2.87 21.56
C ALA A 73 14.98 3.97 21.46
N PRO A 74 15.13 4.85 22.48
CA PRO A 74 16.15 5.88 22.49
C PRO A 74 17.54 5.32 22.19
N GLY A 75 18.27 5.97 21.29
CA GLY A 75 19.62 5.54 20.88
C GLY A 75 19.67 4.34 19.93
N SER A 76 18.53 3.74 19.57
CA SER A 76 18.48 2.68 18.56
C SER A 76 18.19 3.23 17.16
N ARG A 77 18.84 2.64 16.15
CA ARG A 77 18.60 2.97 14.74
C ARG A 77 17.71 1.90 14.13
N PHE A 78 16.60 2.32 13.54
CA PHE A 78 15.68 1.44 12.84
C PHE A 78 15.64 1.81 11.36
N THR A 79 15.74 0.83 10.47
CA THR A 79 15.69 1.03 9.02
C THR A 79 14.44 0.36 8.46
N ILE A 80 13.64 1.12 7.73
CA ILE A 80 12.42 0.65 7.08
C ILE A 80 12.73 0.45 5.60
N ARG A 81 12.43 -0.73 5.08
CA ARG A 81 12.51 -1.03 3.64
C ARG A 81 11.18 -1.64 3.22
N ASN A 82 10.69 -1.26 2.05
CA ASN A 82 9.44 -1.79 1.50
C ASN A 82 9.45 -3.33 1.50
N SER A 83 10.53 -3.96 1.03
CA SER A 83 10.71 -5.42 1.01
C SER A 83 10.78 -6.12 2.37
N ALA A 84 10.83 -5.39 3.49
CA ALA A 84 10.92 -5.97 4.83
C ALA A 84 9.55 -6.26 5.47
N PHE A 85 8.45 -5.95 4.77
CA PHE A 85 7.09 -6.08 5.30
C PHE A 85 6.21 -6.88 4.36
N SER A 86 5.23 -7.55 4.94
CA SER A 86 4.10 -8.14 4.22
C SER A 86 2.83 -7.95 5.05
N LEU A 87 1.68 -7.94 4.38
CA LEU A 87 0.39 -7.76 5.02
C LEU A 87 -0.42 -9.06 4.93
N LEU A 88 -0.82 -9.59 6.08
CA LEU A 88 -1.78 -10.69 6.16
C LEU A 88 -3.17 -10.11 6.45
N LEU A 89 -4.14 -10.40 5.58
CA LEU A 89 -5.52 -9.97 5.76
C LEU A 89 -6.35 -11.12 6.34
N ASN A 90 -7.18 -10.86 7.35
CA ASN A 90 -8.18 -11.81 7.86
C ASN A 90 -7.65 -13.21 8.23
N LYS A 91 -6.40 -13.30 8.73
CA LYS A 91 -5.71 -14.58 9.04
C LYS A 91 -5.48 -15.48 7.82
N ASP A 92 -5.57 -14.94 6.61
CA ASP A 92 -5.10 -15.63 5.41
C ASP A 92 -3.63 -16.02 5.57
N LYS A 93 -3.26 -17.15 4.97
CA LYS A 93 -1.90 -17.68 4.98
C LYS A 93 -1.05 -17.07 3.86
N THR A 94 -1.66 -16.46 2.85
CA THR A 94 -0.95 -15.82 1.75
C THR A 94 -0.63 -14.35 2.10
N PRO A 95 0.65 -13.98 2.30
CA PRO A 95 1.02 -12.59 2.54
C PRO A 95 0.86 -11.74 1.28
N LEU A 96 0.24 -10.58 1.44
CA LEU A 96 0.27 -9.53 0.42
C LEU A 96 1.63 -8.84 0.45
N LEU A 97 2.29 -8.86 -0.70
CA LEU A 97 3.54 -8.15 -0.90
C LEU A 97 3.27 -6.66 -1.13
N PRO A 98 4.18 -5.80 -0.65
CA PRO A 98 4.03 -4.37 -0.77
C PRO A 98 4.15 -3.89 -2.22
N ALA A 99 3.22 -3.02 -2.62
CA ALA A 99 3.31 -2.29 -3.89
C ALA A 99 4.30 -1.11 -3.78
N THR A 100 4.81 -0.66 -4.92
CA THR A 100 5.64 0.56 -4.95
C THR A 100 4.75 1.80 -4.83
N PRO A 101 5.24 2.91 -4.23
CA PRO A 101 4.47 4.15 -4.14
C PRO A 101 3.97 4.66 -5.50
N GLN A 102 4.78 4.51 -6.55
CA GLN A 102 4.42 4.91 -7.91
C GLN A 102 3.24 4.11 -8.47
N MET A 103 3.16 2.81 -8.18
CA MET A 103 2.02 1.99 -8.60
C MET A 103 0.73 2.43 -7.91
N VAL A 104 0.80 2.74 -6.61
CA VAL A 104 -0.37 3.24 -5.85
C VAL A 104 -0.79 4.62 -6.34
N ALA A 105 0.15 5.52 -6.62
CA ALA A 105 -0.16 6.83 -7.20
C ALA A 105 -0.79 6.71 -8.59
N ALA A 106 -0.29 5.78 -9.43
CA ALA A 106 -0.84 5.53 -10.75
C ALA A 106 -2.28 5.00 -10.69
N SER A 107 -2.58 4.07 -9.78
CA SER A 107 -3.95 3.53 -9.65
C SER A 107 -4.95 4.54 -9.07
N LEU A 108 -4.49 5.49 -8.25
CA LEU A 108 -5.33 6.62 -7.81
C LEU A 108 -5.62 7.61 -8.94
N LYS A 109 -4.65 7.81 -9.85
CA LYS A 109 -4.79 8.73 -10.99
C LYS A 109 -5.60 8.14 -12.15
N TYR A 110 -5.44 6.84 -12.38
CA TYR A 110 -6.04 6.11 -13.50
C TYR A 110 -6.88 4.96 -12.96
N GLU A 111 -8.18 5.21 -12.75
CA GLU A 111 -9.14 4.30 -12.09
C GLU A 111 -9.41 2.99 -12.90
N ASP A 112 -8.93 2.94 -14.14
CA ASP A 112 -9.02 1.82 -15.09
C ASP A 112 -7.68 1.09 -15.31
N TRP A 113 -6.59 1.56 -14.69
CA TRP A 113 -5.24 1.02 -14.92
C TRP A 113 -5.04 -0.38 -14.32
N THR A 114 -5.63 -0.63 -13.14
CA THR A 114 -5.56 -1.91 -12.43
C THR A 114 -6.79 -2.77 -12.66
N ASP A 115 -6.57 -4.04 -12.95
CA ASP A 115 -7.61 -5.07 -13.01
C ASP A 115 -8.36 -5.12 -11.67
N ARG A 116 -9.64 -4.74 -11.68
CA ARG A 116 -10.46 -4.70 -10.47
C ARG A 116 -10.66 -6.14 -9.97
N PRO A 117 -10.41 -6.46 -8.69
CA PRO A 117 -10.83 -7.72 -8.11
C PRO A 117 -12.36 -7.73 -8.13
N THR A 118 -12.91 -8.32 -9.19
CA THR A 118 -14.35 -8.46 -9.35
C THR A 118 -14.71 -9.79 -8.72
N LEU A 119 -15.57 -9.81 -7.71
CA LEU A 119 -16.17 -11.04 -7.24
C LEU A 119 -17.10 -11.56 -8.35
N GLN A 120 -16.57 -12.37 -9.27
CA GLN A 120 -17.39 -13.11 -10.20
C GLN A 120 -17.83 -14.41 -9.52
N THR A 121 -19.11 -14.50 -9.17
CA THR A 121 -19.74 -15.75 -8.77
C THR A 121 -19.93 -16.61 -10.02
N GLY A 122 -18.92 -17.41 -10.37
CA GLY A 122 -19.04 -18.44 -11.39
C GLY A 122 -19.73 -19.67 -10.80
N VAL A 123 -20.90 -20.04 -11.31
CA VAL A 123 -21.49 -21.36 -11.07
C VAL A 123 -20.87 -22.31 -12.10
N SER A 124 -19.95 -23.16 -11.67
CA SER A 124 -19.47 -24.28 -12.50
C SER A 124 -20.62 -25.29 -12.71
N ALA A 125 -20.71 -25.85 -13.92
CA ALA A 125 -21.80 -26.72 -14.37
C ALA A 125 -21.87 -28.11 -13.70
N ASP A 126 -21.02 -28.34 -12.70
CA ASP A 126 -20.72 -29.62 -12.08
C ASP A 126 -20.85 -29.62 -10.55
N GLY A 127 -21.46 -28.57 -9.98
CA GLY A 127 -21.93 -28.58 -8.59
C GLY A 127 -20.83 -28.25 -7.58
N GLY A 128 -20.82 -26.98 -7.14
CA GLY A 128 -20.30 -26.60 -5.83
C GLY A 128 -18.78 -26.47 -5.72
N THR A 129 -18.17 -25.52 -6.41
CA THR A 129 -16.88 -24.94 -5.98
C THR A 129 -16.85 -23.46 -6.34
N ILE A 130 -16.63 -22.58 -5.35
CA ILE A 130 -16.44 -21.16 -5.59
C ILE A 130 -15.00 -20.97 -6.08
N MET A 131 -14.80 -20.78 -7.38
CA MET A 131 -13.51 -20.36 -7.92
C MET A 131 -13.43 -18.83 -7.89
N ILE A 132 -12.39 -18.27 -7.26
CA ILE A 132 -12.05 -16.85 -7.40
C ILE A 132 -11.29 -16.70 -8.72
N GLY A 133 -12.03 -16.50 -9.81
CA GLY A 133 -11.46 -16.15 -11.12
C GLY A 133 -11.07 -14.68 -11.15
N GLY A 134 -9.86 -14.38 -11.62
CA GLY A 134 -9.45 -13.01 -11.94
C GLY A 134 -10.30 -12.43 -13.09
N PRO A 135 -10.42 -11.10 -13.20
CA PRO A 135 -11.23 -10.48 -14.25
C PRO A 135 -10.76 -10.92 -15.65
N GLN A 136 -11.73 -11.14 -16.54
CA GLN A 136 -11.46 -11.36 -17.96
C GLN A 136 -10.70 -10.15 -18.52
N ARG A 137 -9.48 -10.38 -19.05
CA ARG A 137 -8.71 -9.31 -19.70
C ARG A 137 -9.47 -8.84 -20.93
N THR A 138 -10.00 -7.63 -20.87
CA THR A 138 -10.54 -6.97 -22.06
C THR A 138 -9.39 -6.53 -22.96
N PRO A 139 -9.48 -6.76 -24.28
CA PRO A 139 -8.46 -6.32 -25.24
C PRO A 139 -8.20 -4.83 -25.11
N ARG A 140 -6.94 -4.44 -24.85
CA ARG A 140 -6.57 -3.01 -24.73
C ARG A 140 -6.05 -2.43 -26.04
N PHE A 141 -5.61 -3.28 -26.95
CA PHE A 141 -5.10 -2.90 -28.27
C PHE A 141 -5.72 -3.78 -29.36
N PRO A 142 -5.86 -3.27 -30.60
CA PRO A 142 -6.24 -4.11 -31.73
C PRO A 142 -5.29 -5.32 -31.85
N GLY A 143 -5.83 -6.54 -31.74
CA GLY A 143 -5.06 -7.79 -31.84
C GLY A 143 -4.71 -8.48 -30.51
N ASP A 144 -5.15 -7.96 -29.36
CA ASP A 144 -4.90 -8.59 -28.06
C ASP A 144 -5.70 -9.91 -27.92
N PRO A 145 -5.05 -11.07 -27.64
CA PRO A 145 -5.74 -12.35 -27.51
C PRO A 145 -6.58 -12.39 -26.23
N THR A 146 -7.90 -12.55 -26.37
CA THR A 146 -8.78 -12.96 -25.26
C THR A 146 -8.43 -14.40 -24.88
N THR A 147 -8.16 -14.65 -23.61
CA THR A 147 -7.62 -15.90 -23.06
C THR A 147 -8.19 -17.22 -23.60
N THR A 148 -7.25 -18.14 -23.91
CA THR A 148 -7.29 -19.60 -23.75
C THR A 148 -8.43 -20.38 -24.41
N THR A 149 -8.24 -20.78 -25.66
CA THR A 149 -8.86 -22.01 -26.20
C THR A 149 -8.26 -23.20 -25.46
N ASP A 150 -9.06 -23.91 -24.66
CA ASP A 150 -8.72 -25.24 -24.16
C ASP A 150 -8.79 -26.24 -25.33
N PRO A 151 -7.68 -26.81 -25.83
CA PRO A 151 -7.73 -27.76 -26.93
C PRO A 151 -7.83 -29.18 -26.36
N ALA A 152 -8.86 -29.48 -25.57
CA ALA A 152 -9.09 -30.85 -25.14
C ALA A 152 -10.56 -31.09 -24.76
N ARG A 153 -11.29 -31.75 -25.67
CA ARG A 153 -12.25 -32.85 -25.43
C ARG A 153 -13.42 -32.80 -26.42
N THR A 154 -13.17 -33.32 -27.62
CA THR A 154 -14.23 -33.94 -28.44
C THR A 154 -14.03 -35.45 -28.33
N PRO A 155 -14.96 -36.22 -27.74
CA PRO A 155 -14.89 -37.67 -27.84
C PRO A 155 -15.33 -38.10 -29.25
N PRO A 156 -14.65 -39.06 -29.89
CA PRO A 156 -15.09 -39.60 -31.18
C PRO A 156 -16.40 -40.39 -31.02
N ARG A 157 -17.25 -40.32 -32.05
CA ARG A 157 -18.42 -41.19 -32.23
C ARG A 157 -18.01 -42.57 -32.75
#